data_AF-A0A6N9T717-F1
#
_entry.id   AF-A0A6N9T717-F1
#
_cell.length_a   1.000
_cell.length_b   1.000
_cell.length_c   1.000
_cell.angle_alpha   90.00
_cell.angle_beta   90.00
_cell.angle_gamma   90.00
#
_symmetry.space_group_name_H-M   'P 1'
#
loop_
_entity.id
_entity.type
_entity.pdbx_description
1 polymer ?
#
loop_
_entity_poly.entity_id
_entity_poly.type
_entity_poly.pdbx_seq_one_letter_code
_entity_poly.pdbx_strand_id
1 'polypeptide(L)'
;MLILQQASPSTTAATAGDQASAPDAILAAATGVSGETGGVRLQASSSINNGLWDGKQKQDGVVQAALDYLDSDLFQSSDPQVKDTLKKLIAENGEEFAAKVQAEQSKNAGITLENAIVNAIGTTIRDNRGEFSAGEFVVGFKFTGGGMIENIADINGNSTYQSMMDDFHTAHAALLSARQSGETGLWSDAGSPPAEAAFSAWTDEWLTRFGFDLPE
;
A
#
# COMPACT_ATOMS: atom_id res chain seq x y z
N MET A 1 -6.67 -68.25 5.90
CA MET A 1 -6.30 -68.41 4.48
C MET A 1 -5.30 -67.32 4.15
N LEU A 2 -4.06 -67.73 3.85
CA LEU A 2 -2.96 -66.88 3.40
C LEU A 2 -2.97 -66.93 1.86
N ILE A 3 -2.64 -65.84 1.15
CA ILE A 3 -1.78 -65.80 -0.05
C ILE A 3 -1.42 -64.32 -0.34
N LEU A 4 -0.15 -64.14 -0.66
CA LEU A 4 0.64 -62.95 -0.95
C LEU A 4 0.80 -62.79 -2.49
N GLN A 5 1.35 -61.64 -2.94
CA GLN A 5 2.10 -61.44 -4.22
C GLN A 5 1.25 -61.29 -5.52
N GLN A 6 1.57 -60.48 -6.55
CA GLN A 6 2.75 -59.70 -6.93
C GLN A 6 2.49 -58.81 -8.18
N ALA A 7 3.31 -57.76 -8.35
CA ALA A 7 3.89 -57.20 -9.59
C ALA A 7 3.05 -56.41 -10.65
N SER A 8 3.44 -55.15 -10.84
CA SER A 8 3.36 -54.36 -12.10
C SER A 8 4.40 -54.88 -13.13
N PRO A 9 4.32 -54.61 -14.47
CA PRO A 9 4.68 -53.27 -15.03
C PRO A 9 4.09 -52.83 -16.42
N SER A 10 4.20 -51.51 -16.71
CA SER A 10 4.39 -50.79 -18.02
C SER A 10 3.32 -50.88 -19.15
N THR A 11 2.96 -49.88 -19.99
CA THR A 11 3.49 -48.55 -20.39
C THR A 11 2.47 -47.78 -21.30
N THR A 12 2.37 -46.45 -21.13
CA THR A 12 2.09 -45.34 -22.09
C THR A 12 0.95 -45.34 -23.14
N ALA A 13 0.12 -44.27 -23.11
CA ALA A 13 0.07 -43.23 -24.17
C ALA A 13 -0.71 -41.97 -23.73
N ALA A 14 -0.18 -40.80 -24.10
CA ALA A 14 -0.59 -39.46 -23.70
C ALA A 14 -1.75 -38.87 -24.54
N THR A 15 -2.44 -37.89 -23.97
CA THR A 15 -2.88 -36.70 -24.72
C THR A 15 -2.73 -35.48 -23.81
N ALA A 16 -1.78 -34.63 -24.19
CA ALA A 16 -1.57 -33.30 -23.65
C ALA A 16 -2.66 -32.35 -24.17
N GLY A 17 -3.12 -31.45 -23.30
CA GLY A 17 -3.95 -30.30 -23.64
C GLY A 17 -3.53 -29.10 -22.79
N ASP A 18 -2.68 -28.26 -23.40
CA ASP A 18 -2.27 -26.90 -23.05
C ASP A 18 -2.28 -26.46 -21.59
N GLN A 19 -1.19 -26.78 -20.92
CA GLN A 19 -0.66 -25.94 -19.85
C GLN A 19 0.35 -24.98 -20.52
N ALA A 20 -0.08 -23.74 -20.75
CA ALA A 20 0.79 -22.70 -21.31
C ALA A 20 2.10 -22.65 -20.49
N SER A 21 3.21 -22.94 -21.15
CA SER A 21 4.51 -23.02 -20.50
C SER A 21 5.01 -21.60 -20.22
N ALA A 22 5.78 -21.43 -19.13
CA ALA A 22 6.37 -20.16 -18.71
C ALA A 22 6.90 -19.22 -19.83
N PRO A 23 7.47 -19.69 -20.96
CA PRO A 23 7.84 -18.81 -22.06
C PRO A 23 6.66 -18.11 -22.78
N ASP A 24 5.44 -18.65 -22.78
CA ASP A 24 4.26 -18.00 -23.40
C ASP A 24 3.74 -16.84 -22.54
N ALA A 25 3.86 -16.93 -21.22
CA ALA A 25 3.53 -15.82 -20.32
C ALA A 25 4.52 -14.65 -20.45
N ILE A 26 5.81 -14.96 -20.71
CA ILE A 26 6.84 -13.96 -20.99
C ILE A 26 6.58 -13.30 -22.36
N LEU A 27 6.13 -14.06 -23.35
CA LEU A 27 5.79 -13.52 -24.68
C LEU A 27 4.49 -12.69 -24.65
N ALA A 28 3.51 -13.03 -23.82
CA ALA A 28 2.31 -12.23 -23.60
C ALA A 28 2.61 -10.90 -22.91
N ALA A 29 3.50 -10.89 -21.90
CA ALA A 29 3.98 -9.66 -21.26
C ALA A 29 4.81 -8.77 -22.21
N ALA A 30 5.54 -9.38 -23.16
CA ALA A 30 6.38 -8.65 -24.11
C ALA A 30 5.63 -8.09 -25.32
N THR A 31 4.41 -8.56 -25.63
CA THR A 31 3.68 -8.19 -26.86
C THR A 31 2.63 -7.10 -26.71
N GLY A 32 2.47 -6.49 -25.53
CA GLY A 32 1.87 -5.16 -25.38
C GLY A 32 0.44 -4.99 -25.93
N VAL A 33 -0.36 -6.07 -25.97
CA VAL A 33 -1.78 -6.00 -26.36
C VAL A 33 -2.66 -6.39 -25.18
N SER A 34 -2.89 -5.43 -24.28
CA SER A 34 -4.20 -5.10 -23.71
C SER A 34 -4.02 -4.09 -22.58
N GLY A 35 -4.92 -3.11 -22.52
CA GLY A 35 -4.96 -2.09 -21.46
C GLY A 35 -5.41 -2.69 -20.13
N GLU A 36 -4.51 -3.39 -19.45
CA GLU A 36 -4.79 -3.99 -18.15
C GLU A 36 -4.37 -3.04 -17.01
N THR A 37 -5.36 -2.75 -16.15
CA THR A 37 -5.30 -1.95 -14.93
C THR A 37 -4.20 -2.42 -13.98
N GLY A 38 -3.52 -1.48 -13.32
CA GLY A 38 -2.30 -1.69 -12.52
C GLY A 38 -2.32 -2.86 -11.53
N GLY A 39 -3.49 -3.25 -11.03
CA GLY A 39 -3.65 -4.43 -10.15
C GLY A 39 -3.20 -5.77 -10.76
N VAL A 40 -3.33 -5.95 -12.08
CA VAL A 40 -2.93 -7.22 -12.75
C VAL A 40 -1.41 -7.31 -12.91
N ARG A 41 -0.72 -6.17 -13.11
CA ARG A 41 0.75 -6.12 -13.16
C ARG A 41 1.38 -6.49 -11.83
N LEU A 42 0.81 -6.00 -10.72
CA LEU A 42 1.25 -6.30 -9.36
C LEU A 42 1.16 -7.81 -9.05
N GLN A 43 0.11 -8.50 -9.53
CA GLN A 43 -0.04 -9.94 -9.34
C GLN A 43 1.00 -10.75 -10.12
N ALA A 44 1.30 -10.36 -11.37
CA ALA A 44 2.28 -11.06 -12.20
C ALA A 44 3.71 -11.02 -11.61
N SER A 45 4.13 -9.89 -11.04
CA SER A 45 5.46 -9.73 -10.43
C SER A 45 5.67 -10.56 -9.16
N SER A 46 4.58 -10.96 -8.48
CA SER A 46 4.64 -11.67 -7.19
C SER A 46 4.94 -13.18 -7.28
N SER A 47 5.01 -13.77 -8.49
CA SER A 47 4.99 -15.22 -8.70
C SER A 47 6.35 -15.93 -8.90
N ILE A 48 7.49 -15.35 -8.50
CA ILE A 48 8.84 -15.89 -8.80
C ILE A 48 9.48 -16.55 -7.56
N ASN A 49 9.91 -17.83 -7.68
CA ASN A 49 10.45 -18.67 -6.58
C ASN A 49 11.58 -19.64 -7.07
N ASN A 50 12.86 -19.48 -6.66
CA ASN A 50 13.77 -20.52 -6.10
C ASN A 50 15.17 -20.08 -5.53
N GLY A 51 15.53 -20.67 -4.37
CA GLY A 51 16.19 -20.19 -3.12
C GLY A 51 17.61 -19.55 -2.95
N LEU A 52 18.33 -19.03 -3.95
CA LEU A 52 19.50 -18.14 -3.66
C LEU A 52 19.66 -17.04 -4.70
N TRP A 53 19.38 -17.39 -5.96
CA TRP A 53 18.94 -16.42 -6.96
C TRP A 53 17.56 -15.85 -6.63
N ASP A 54 16.75 -16.59 -5.87
CA ASP A 54 15.48 -16.14 -5.27
C ASP A 54 15.61 -14.90 -4.43
N GLY A 55 16.61 -14.82 -3.55
CA GLY A 55 16.65 -13.76 -2.55
C GLY A 55 16.76 -12.41 -3.25
N LYS A 56 17.70 -12.34 -4.19
CA LYS A 56 17.91 -11.18 -5.03
C LYS A 56 16.79 -10.97 -6.05
N GLN A 57 16.31 -12.00 -6.76
CA GLN A 57 15.19 -11.85 -7.71
C GLN A 57 13.88 -11.44 -7.02
N LYS A 58 13.64 -11.92 -5.80
CA LYS A 58 12.49 -11.54 -4.97
C LYS A 58 12.65 -10.14 -4.43
N GLN A 59 13.85 -9.73 -4.02
CA GLN A 59 14.15 -8.35 -3.65
C GLN A 59 13.96 -7.41 -4.84
N ASP A 60 14.58 -7.72 -5.98
CA ASP A 60 14.44 -6.98 -7.24
C ASP A 60 12.97 -6.94 -7.70
N GLY A 61 12.23 -8.03 -7.51
CA GLY A 61 10.79 -8.11 -7.79
C GLY A 61 9.94 -7.22 -6.86
N VAL A 62 10.28 -7.13 -5.57
CA VAL A 62 9.62 -6.21 -4.62
C VAL A 62 9.93 -4.76 -4.96
N VAL A 63 11.20 -4.45 -5.28
CA VAL A 63 11.63 -3.12 -5.71
C VAL A 63 10.89 -2.72 -6.98
N GLN A 64 10.85 -3.60 -8.00
CA GLN A 64 10.13 -3.34 -9.23
C GLN A 64 8.63 -3.15 -9.00
N ALA A 65 8.01 -3.99 -8.17
CA ALA A 65 6.59 -3.85 -7.82
C ALA A 65 6.29 -2.50 -7.14
N ALA A 66 7.19 -2.02 -6.28
CA ALA A 66 7.04 -0.70 -5.66
C ALA A 66 7.23 0.45 -6.66
N LEU A 67 8.19 0.35 -7.58
CA LEU A 67 8.37 1.34 -8.64
C LEU A 67 7.15 1.38 -9.58
N ASP A 68 6.63 0.21 -9.96
CA ASP A 68 5.41 0.10 -10.76
C ASP A 68 4.20 0.68 -10.03
N TYR A 69 4.10 0.48 -8.72
CA TYR A 69 3.06 1.08 -7.89
C TYR A 69 3.17 2.62 -7.87
N LEU A 70 4.37 3.17 -7.70
CA LEU A 70 4.60 4.62 -7.73
C LEU A 70 4.30 5.25 -9.09
N ASP A 71 4.53 4.53 -10.18
CA ASP A 71 4.23 4.97 -11.55
C ASP A 71 2.75 4.80 -11.93
N SER A 72 1.99 4.03 -11.15
CA SER A 72 0.55 3.86 -11.35
C SER A 72 -0.26 5.08 -10.89
N ASP A 73 -1.57 5.03 -11.18
CA ASP A 73 -2.57 5.95 -10.65
C ASP A 73 -2.92 5.70 -9.18
N LEU A 74 -2.42 4.59 -8.60
CA LEU A 74 -2.66 4.22 -7.21
C LEU A 74 -1.88 5.07 -6.21
N PHE A 75 -0.79 5.72 -6.64
CA PHE A 75 -0.01 6.62 -5.81
C PHE A 75 -0.18 8.08 -6.24
N GLN A 76 -0.60 8.91 -5.29
CA GLN A 76 -0.75 10.35 -5.46
C GLN A 76 0.05 11.11 -4.40
N SER A 77 0.50 12.31 -4.73
CA SER A 77 1.09 13.22 -3.76
C SER A 77 0.73 14.67 -4.05
N SER A 78 0.59 15.47 -3.00
CA SER A 78 0.42 16.91 -3.10
C SER A 78 1.66 17.63 -3.62
N ASP A 79 2.84 17.03 -3.42
CA ASP A 79 4.12 17.55 -3.89
C ASP A 79 4.62 16.72 -5.08
N PRO A 80 4.81 17.34 -6.26
CA PRO A 80 5.21 16.63 -7.47
C PRO A 80 6.59 15.96 -7.37
N GLN A 81 7.47 16.40 -6.47
CA GLN A 81 8.81 15.84 -6.32
C GLN A 81 8.84 14.53 -5.52
N VAL A 82 7.82 14.27 -4.69
CA VAL A 82 7.79 13.11 -3.78
C VAL A 82 7.91 11.79 -4.53
N LYS A 83 7.22 11.65 -5.66
CA LYS A 83 7.27 10.44 -6.49
C LYS A 83 8.70 10.17 -6.97
N ASP A 84 9.34 11.18 -7.55
CA ASP A 84 10.69 11.05 -8.11
C ASP A 84 11.73 10.78 -7.02
N THR A 85 11.63 11.46 -5.87
CA THR A 85 12.49 11.21 -4.71
C THR A 85 12.31 9.79 -4.18
N LEU A 86 11.08 9.30 -4.04
CA LEU A 86 10.82 7.92 -3.62
C LEU A 86 11.41 6.89 -4.58
N LYS A 87 11.21 7.07 -5.89
CA LYS A 87 11.77 6.17 -6.91
C LYS A 87 13.28 6.14 -6.82
N LYS A 88 13.93 7.30 -6.66
CA LYS A 88 15.38 7.40 -6.47
C LYS A 88 15.83 6.64 -5.21
N LEU A 89 15.21 6.91 -4.06
CA LEU A 89 15.57 6.28 -2.79
C LEU A 89 15.39 4.75 -2.83
N ILE A 90 14.31 4.27 -3.44
CA ILE A 90 14.02 2.84 -3.58
C ILE A 90 15.00 2.18 -4.57
N ALA A 91 15.36 2.85 -5.66
CA ALA A 91 16.33 2.32 -6.62
C ALA A 91 17.75 2.27 -6.04
N GLU A 92 18.15 3.30 -5.27
CA GLU A 92 19.46 3.38 -4.64
C GLU A 92 19.59 2.44 -3.43
N ASN A 93 18.51 2.25 -2.67
CA ASN A 93 18.48 1.46 -1.43
C ASN A 93 17.51 0.28 -1.50
N GLY A 94 17.43 -0.37 -2.66
CA GLY A 94 16.43 -1.41 -2.93
C GLY A 94 16.47 -2.61 -1.99
N GLU A 95 17.66 -3.02 -1.54
CA GLU A 95 17.81 -4.10 -0.57
C GLU A 95 17.21 -3.74 0.79
N GLU A 96 17.46 -2.51 1.27
CA GLU A 96 16.89 -2.02 2.52
C GLU A 96 15.37 -1.90 2.41
N PHE A 97 14.87 -1.35 1.30
CA PHE A 97 13.44 -1.25 1.06
C PHE A 97 12.77 -2.64 1.05
N ALA A 98 13.33 -3.60 0.32
CA ALA A 98 12.80 -4.97 0.27
C ALA A 98 12.83 -5.63 1.66
N ALA A 99 13.86 -5.37 2.47
CA ALA A 99 13.90 -5.85 3.86
C ALA A 99 12.79 -5.24 4.72
N LYS A 100 12.45 -3.95 4.55
CA LYS A 100 11.30 -3.32 5.23
C LYS A 100 9.99 -4.00 4.83
N VAL A 101 9.76 -4.27 3.55
CA VAL A 101 8.56 -4.99 3.07
C VAL A 101 8.48 -6.40 3.68
N GLN A 102 9.59 -7.14 3.70
CA GLN A 102 9.63 -8.47 4.32
C GLN A 102 9.38 -8.42 5.83
N ALA A 103 9.87 -7.38 6.52
CA ALA A 103 9.60 -7.18 7.93
C ALA A 103 8.11 -6.94 8.20
N GLU A 104 7.42 -6.17 7.35
CA GLU A 104 5.96 -5.96 7.44
C GLU A 104 5.18 -7.27 7.24
N GLN A 105 5.54 -8.07 6.23
CA GLN A 105 4.95 -9.40 6.02
C GLN A 105 5.22 -10.38 7.17
N SER A 106 6.38 -10.27 7.83
CA SER A 106 6.75 -11.10 8.97
C SER A 106 5.98 -10.72 10.24
N LYS A 107 5.67 -9.43 10.42
CA LYS A 107 4.85 -8.92 11.54
C LYS A 107 3.40 -9.34 11.39
N ASN A 108 2.89 -9.37 10.16
CA ASN A 108 1.50 -9.73 9.87
C ASN A 108 1.42 -10.64 8.65
N ALA A 109 1.37 -11.96 8.89
CA ALA A 109 1.32 -12.96 7.81
C ALA A 109 0.08 -12.86 6.89
N GLY A 110 -0.96 -12.12 7.31
CA GLY A 110 -2.16 -11.87 6.50
C GLY A 110 -2.12 -10.59 5.66
N ILE A 111 -1.06 -9.78 5.75
CA ILE A 111 -0.93 -8.56 4.96
C ILE A 111 -0.64 -8.89 3.49
N THR A 112 -1.30 -8.19 2.58
CA THR A 112 -0.99 -8.30 1.15
C THR A 112 0.39 -7.71 0.87
N LEU A 113 1.04 -8.15 -0.22
CA LEU A 113 2.30 -7.56 -0.67
C LEU A 113 2.14 -6.05 -0.93
N GLU A 114 1.03 -5.64 -1.55
CA GLU A 114 0.70 -4.23 -1.81
C GLU A 114 0.66 -3.40 -0.52
N ASN A 115 -0.05 -3.85 0.52
CA ASN A 115 -0.11 -3.15 1.79
C ASN A 115 1.26 -3.12 2.49
N ALA A 116 2.05 -4.18 2.38
CA ALA A 116 3.42 -4.19 2.91
C ALA A 116 4.33 -3.21 2.17
N ILE A 117 4.18 -3.06 0.85
CA ILE A 117 4.87 -2.05 0.04
C ILE A 117 4.47 -0.63 0.47
N VAL A 118 3.18 -0.36 0.63
CA VAL A 118 2.68 0.95 1.08
C VAL A 118 3.25 1.31 2.46
N ASN A 119 3.22 0.39 3.43
CA ASN A 119 3.81 0.60 4.75
C ASN A 119 5.32 0.87 4.67
N ALA A 120 6.03 0.15 3.80
CA ALA A 120 7.45 0.36 3.59
C ALA A 120 7.73 1.73 2.93
N ILE A 121 6.91 2.18 1.98
CA ILE A 121 7.00 3.53 1.39
C ILE A 121 6.86 4.59 2.49
N GLY A 122 5.81 4.52 3.32
CA GLY A 122 5.61 5.47 4.41
C GLY A 122 6.81 5.50 5.39
N THR A 123 7.44 4.34 5.61
CA THR A 123 8.67 4.25 6.44
C THR A 123 9.87 4.85 5.73
N THR A 124 10.07 4.59 4.44
CA THR A 124 11.14 5.20 3.64
C THR A 124 11.03 6.73 3.62
N ILE A 125 9.82 7.29 3.53
CA ILE A 125 9.61 8.74 3.63
C ILE A 125 10.09 9.27 4.98
N ARG A 126 9.66 8.64 6.08
CA ARG A 126 10.00 9.05 7.45
C ARG A 126 11.50 8.97 7.71
N ASP A 127 12.13 7.86 7.32
CA ASP A 127 13.57 7.61 7.54
C ASP A 127 14.45 8.57 6.71
N ASN A 128 13.96 9.02 5.55
CA ASN A 128 14.70 9.87 4.61
C ASN A 128 14.08 11.27 4.51
N ARG A 129 13.43 11.76 5.57
CA ARG A 129 12.65 13.00 5.54
C ARG A 129 13.43 14.20 4.99
N GLY A 130 14.75 14.25 5.21
CA GLY A 130 15.63 15.32 4.72
C GLY A 130 15.83 15.37 3.20
N GLU A 131 15.48 14.31 2.47
CA GLU A 131 15.57 14.23 1.00
C GLU A 131 14.30 14.77 0.31
N PHE A 132 13.25 15.06 1.08
CA PHE A 132 11.98 15.62 0.60
C PHE A 132 11.90 17.13 0.86
N SER A 133 10.89 17.79 0.29
CA SER A 133 10.65 19.22 0.50
C SER A 133 10.51 19.57 1.99
N ALA A 134 10.98 20.75 2.40
CA ALA A 134 11.07 21.10 3.81
C ALA A 134 9.70 21.25 4.50
N GLY A 135 8.64 21.58 3.74
CA GLY A 135 7.27 21.76 4.24
C GLY A 135 6.49 20.45 4.34
N GLU A 136 5.27 20.53 4.85
CA GLU A 136 4.34 19.41 4.88
C GLU A 136 3.91 18.99 3.47
N PHE A 137 3.63 17.71 3.30
CA PHE A 137 3.02 17.20 2.09
C PHE A 137 2.11 16.01 2.41
N VAL A 138 1.20 15.71 1.50
CA VAL A 138 0.24 14.63 1.65
C VAL A 138 0.51 13.58 0.58
N VAL A 139 0.45 12.32 0.97
CA VAL A 139 0.52 11.18 0.06
C VAL A 139 -0.77 10.37 0.14
N GLY A 140 -1.21 9.87 -1.01
CA GLY A 140 -2.39 9.03 -1.14
C GLY A 140 -2.01 7.68 -1.72
N PHE A 141 -2.53 6.63 -1.11
CA PHE A 141 -2.39 5.25 -1.54
C PHE A 141 -3.76 4.66 -1.83
N LYS A 142 -4.03 4.27 -3.07
CA LYS A 142 -5.24 3.57 -3.46
C LYS A 142 -4.99 2.07 -3.44
N PHE A 143 -5.95 1.32 -2.93
CA PHE A 143 -5.94 -0.14 -2.93
C PHE A 143 -7.29 -0.67 -3.42
N THR A 144 -7.35 -1.96 -3.71
CA THR A 144 -8.61 -2.60 -4.09
C THR A 144 -9.61 -2.49 -2.93
N GLY A 145 -10.69 -1.73 -3.11
CA GLY A 145 -11.74 -1.53 -2.10
C GLY A 145 -11.53 -0.37 -1.14
N GLY A 146 -10.57 0.53 -1.39
CA GLY A 146 -10.42 1.75 -0.60
C GLY A 146 -9.18 2.59 -0.93
N GLY A 147 -8.89 3.57 -0.08
CA GLY A 147 -7.66 4.35 -0.13
C GLY A 147 -7.26 4.85 1.25
N MET A 148 -6.00 5.19 1.39
CA MET A 148 -5.40 5.79 2.57
C MET A 148 -4.77 7.12 2.17
N ILE A 149 -4.87 8.10 3.07
CA ILE A 149 -4.16 9.37 2.96
C ILE A 149 -3.29 9.50 4.18
N GLU A 150 -2.03 9.86 3.97
CA GLU A 150 -1.08 10.14 5.04
C GLU A 150 -0.57 11.58 4.89
N ASN A 151 -0.70 12.35 5.97
CA ASN A 151 0.00 13.63 6.08
C ASN A 151 1.44 13.38 6.55
N ILE A 152 2.41 13.88 5.80
CA ILE A 152 3.82 13.88 6.18
C ILE A 152 4.16 15.26 6.77
N ALA A 153 4.65 15.23 8.00
CA ALA A 153 5.08 16.42 8.74
C ALA A 153 6.18 17.18 8.00
N ASP A 154 6.38 18.45 8.36
CA ASP A 154 7.54 19.22 7.92
C ASP A 154 8.86 18.58 8.41
N ILE A 155 10.01 19.07 7.93
CA ILE A 155 11.32 18.52 8.29
C ILE A 155 11.64 18.64 9.80
N ASN A 156 10.95 19.53 10.52
CA ASN A 156 11.10 19.73 11.96
C ASN A 156 10.10 18.88 12.77
N GLY A 157 9.23 18.12 12.11
CA GLY A 157 8.20 17.31 12.74
C GLY A 157 6.91 18.06 13.07
N ASN A 158 6.71 19.28 12.57
CA ASN A 158 5.43 19.99 12.72
C ASN A 158 4.41 19.43 11.73
N SER A 159 3.18 19.23 12.19
CA SER A 159 2.07 18.72 11.39
C SER A 159 0.78 19.49 11.69
N THR A 160 0.29 20.25 10.71
CA THR A 160 -1.02 20.91 10.74
C THR A 160 -2.13 19.88 10.90
N TYR A 161 -2.01 18.74 10.21
CA TYR A 161 -2.90 17.60 10.37
C TYR A 161 -2.90 17.05 11.81
N GLN A 162 -1.73 16.86 12.43
CA GLN A 162 -1.65 16.39 13.81
C GLN A 162 -2.30 17.37 14.78
N SER A 163 -2.07 18.68 14.62
CA SER A 163 -2.73 19.70 15.43
C SER A 163 -4.26 19.62 15.29
N MET A 164 -4.77 19.48 14.07
CA MET A 164 -6.20 19.32 13.81
C MET A 164 -6.77 18.03 14.41
N MET A 165 -6.02 16.92 14.36
CA MET A 165 -6.42 15.64 14.95
C MET A 165 -6.43 15.69 16.49
N ASP A 166 -5.47 16.39 17.09
CA ASP A 166 -5.41 16.61 18.54
C ASP A 166 -6.59 17.48 19.01
N ASP A 167 -6.94 18.52 18.26
CA ASP A 167 -8.12 19.35 18.50
C ASP A 167 -9.43 18.53 18.38
N PHE A 168 -9.52 17.68 17.36
CA PHE A 168 -10.65 16.75 17.18
C PHE A 168 -10.80 15.80 18.37
N HIS A 169 -9.72 15.13 18.78
CA HIS A 169 -9.74 14.24 19.93
C HIS A 169 -10.09 14.97 21.23
N THR A 170 -9.57 16.18 21.43
CA THR A 170 -9.88 17.00 22.61
C THR A 170 -11.35 17.38 22.66
N ALA A 171 -11.92 17.85 21.53
CA ALA A 171 -13.33 18.18 21.43
C ALA A 171 -14.22 16.94 21.68
N HIS A 172 -13.85 15.79 21.11
CA HIS A 172 -14.59 14.55 21.30
C HIS A 172 -14.53 14.03 22.74
N ALA A 173 -13.37 14.12 23.40
CA ALA A 173 -13.22 13.75 24.81
C ALA A 173 -14.04 14.66 25.74
N ALA A 174 -14.08 15.97 25.46
CA ALA A 174 -14.92 16.92 26.19
C ALA A 174 -16.41 16.59 26.02
N LEU A 175 -16.84 16.22 24.81
CA LEU A 175 -18.22 15.80 24.52
C LEU A 175 -18.59 14.51 25.27
N LEU A 176 -17.71 13.51 25.30
CA LEU A 176 -17.92 12.28 26.07
C LEU A 176 -18.03 12.55 27.56
N SER A 177 -17.18 13.43 28.10
CA SER A 177 -17.19 13.82 29.51
C SER A 177 -18.48 14.56 29.89
N ALA A 178 -18.92 15.51 29.06
CA ALA A 178 -20.18 16.24 29.26
C ALA A 178 -21.43 15.33 29.17
N ARG A 179 -21.39 14.32 28.29
CA ARG A 179 -22.44 13.30 28.22
C ARG A 179 -22.53 12.49 29.52
N GLN A 180 -21.38 12.16 30.11
CA GLN A 180 -21.32 11.41 31.36
C GLN A 180 -21.73 12.24 32.58
N SER A 181 -21.49 13.57 32.56
CA SER A 181 -21.87 14.48 33.65
C SER A 181 -23.34 14.91 33.63
N GLY A 182 -24.07 14.65 32.54
CA GLY A 182 -25.50 15.01 32.42
C GLY A 182 -25.76 16.50 32.18
N GLU A 183 -24.75 17.25 31.76
CA GLU A 183 -24.86 18.69 31.47
C GLU A 183 -25.57 18.92 30.13
N THR A 184 -26.90 18.80 30.09
CA THR A 184 -27.76 18.90 28.88
C THR A 184 -27.89 20.31 28.26
N GLY A 185 -27.02 21.27 28.60
CA GLY A 185 -27.18 22.70 28.26
C GLY A 185 -26.49 23.23 27.00
N LEU A 186 -25.61 22.46 26.35
CA LEU A 186 -24.81 22.91 25.19
C LEU A 186 -25.23 22.29 23.83
N TRP A 187 -26.37 21.59 23.77
CA TRP A 187 -26.57 20.50 22.81
C TRP A 187 -27.26 20.88 21.48
N SER A 188 -27.80 22.09 21.33
CA SER A 188 -28.65 22.43 20.18
C SER A 188 -28.10 23.49 19.22
N ASP A 189 -27.07 24.24 19.60
CA ASP A 189 -26.56 25.37 18.80
C ASP A 189 -25.15 25.17 18.24
N ALA A 190 -24.44 24.12 18.67
CA ALA A 190 -23.21 23.70 18.01
C ALA A 190 -23.58 22.62 17.00
N GLY A 191 -23.52 22.92 15.70
CA GLY A 191 -23.42 21.89 14.67
C GLY A 191 -22.21 20.97 14.90
N SER A 192 -21.84 20.12 13.93
CA SER A 192 -20.60 19.32 14.02
C SER A 192 -19.48 20.18 14.62
N PRO A 193 -18.84 19.75 15.74
CA PRO A 193 -17.86 20.58 16.42
C PRO A 193 -16.83 21.07 15.39
N PRO A 194 -16.39 22.34 15.44
CA PRO A 194 -15.55 22.93 14.39
C PRO A 194 -14.34 22.07 14.00
N ALA A 195 -13.79 21.31 14.95
CA ALA A 195 -12.70 20.38 14.73
C ALA A 195 -13.09 19.12 13.92
N GLU A 196 -14.29 18.56 14.10
CA GLU A 196 -14.79 17.42 13.30
C GLU A 196 -15.10 17.85 11.87
N ALA A 197 -15.70 19.03 11.71
CA ALA A 197 -15.95 19.62 10.40
C ALA A 197 -14.63 19.94 9.67
N ALA A 198 -13.63 20.48 10.38
CA ALA A 198 -12.31 20.76 9.81
C ALA A 198 -11.59 19.47 9.40
N PHE A 199 -11.60 18.43 10.24
CA PHE A 199 -11.01 17.14 9.93
C PHE A 199 -11.67 16.49 8.71
N SER A 200 -13.01 16.43 8.69
CA SER A 200 -13.76 15.86 7.58
C SER A 200 -13.49 16.63 6.28
N ALA A 201 -13.50 17.97 6.33
CA ALA A 201 -13.19 18.81 5.16
C ALA A 201 -11.77 18.58 4.64
N TRP A 202 -10.78 18.43 5.52
CA TRP A 202 -9.41 18.10 5.13
C TRP A 202 -9.34 16.72 4.45
N THR A 203 -9.98 15.70 5.02
CA THR A 203 -10.01 14.35 4.43
C THR A 203 -10.69 14.36 3.06
N ASP A 204 -11.85 15.01 2.96
CA ASP A 204 -12.62 15.12 1.72
C ASP A 204 -11.86 15.87 0.62
N GLU A 205 -11.14 16.94 0.99
CA GLU A 205 -10.28 17.68 0.05
C GLU A 205 -9.26 16.75 -0.61
N TRP A 206 -8.53 15.98 0.19
CA TRP A 206 -7.46 15.12 -0.32
C TRP A 206 -7.98 13.89 -1.06
N LEU A 207 -9.08 13.28 -0.60
CA LEU A 207 -9.72 12.17 -1.34
C LEU A 207 -10.19 12.65 -2.71
N THR A 208 -10.86 13.80 -2.75
CA THR A 208 -11.31 14.42 -4.01
C THR A 208 -10.13 14.75 -4.92
N ARG A 209 -9.11 15.40 -4.37
CA ARG A 209 -7.93 15.81 -5.13
C ARG A 209 -7.13 14.64 -5.69
N PHE A 210 -7.11 13.51 -4.99
CA PHE A 210 -6.45 12.29 -5.43
C PHE A 210 -7.36 11.37 -6.27
N GLY A 211 -8.63 11.71 -6.46
CA GLY A 211 -9.57 10.88 -7.23
C GLY A 211 -9.85 9.53 -6.58
N PHE A 212 -9.84 9.50 -5.24
CA PHE A 212 -10.23 8.32 -4.46
C PHE A 212 -11.72 8.47 -4.18
N ASP A 213 -12.55 7.91 -5.06
CA ASP A 213 -14.00 7.99 -4.92
C ASP A 213 -14.42 7.47 -3.54
N LEU A 214 -15.06 8.34 -2.75
CA LEU A 214 -15.78 7.94 -1.55
C LEU A 214 -17.02 7.16 -2.01
N PRO A 215 -17.31 5.98 -1.43
CA PRO A 215 -18.57 5.30 -1.72
C PRO A 215 -19.74 6.23 -1.37
N GLU A 216 -20.61 6.48 -2.35
CA GLU A 216 -21.88 7.22 -2.19
C GLU A 216 -22.81 6.56 -1.16
#